data_AF-A0A0W0RQ15-F1
#
_entry.id   AF-A0A0W0RQ15-F1
#
_cell.length_a   1.000
_cell.length_b   1.000
_cell.length_c   1.000
_cell.angle_alpha   90.00
_cell.angle_beta   90.00
_cell.angle_gamma   90.00
#
_symmetry.space_group_name_H-M   'P 1'
#
loop_
_entity.id
_entity.type
_entity.pdbx_description
1 polymer ?
#
loop_
_entity_poly.entity_id
_entity_poly.type
_entity_poly.pdbx_seq_one_letter_code
_entity_poly.pdbx_strand_id
1 'polypeptide(L)' 'MTIKIETSRMFLRLIKDEDLDLVAQLNAEREVRKFFPDGTQDREQTKQRIKQIINLIKIKDYLDLLYSIS' A
#
# COMPACT_ATOMS: atom_id res chain seq x y z
N MET A 1 -3.42 -14.73 7.32
CA MET A 1 -3.77 -15.18 5.95
C MET A 1 -2.91 -14.40 4.97
N THR A 2 -2.14 -15.06 4.11
CA THR A 2 -1.27 -14.35 3.15
C THR A 2 -2.05 -14.10 1.87
N ILE A 3 -2.64 -12.92 1.72
CA ILE A 3 -3.32 -12.53 0.47
C ILE A 3 -2.25 -12.23 -0.58
N LYS A 4 -2.22 -13.05 -1.64
CA LYS A 4 -1.30 -12.91 -2.77
C LYS A 4 -2.05 -13.24 -4.07
N ILE A 5 -1.87 -12.41 -5.08
CA ILE A 5 -2.39 -12.65 -6.45
C ILE A 5 -1.18 -12.88 -7.34
N GLU A 6 -1.16 -13.96 -8.11
CA GLU A 6 -0.01 -14.35 -8.92
C GLU A 6 -0.37 -14.47 -10.39
N THR A 7 0.59 -14.11 -11.24
CA THR A 7 0.56 -14.31 -12.70
C THR A 7 1.91 -14.88 -13.11
N SER A 8 2.08 -15.26 -14.39
CA SER A 8 3.32 -15.87 -14.89
C SER A 8 4.58 -15.01 -14.71
N ARG A 9 4.45 -13.68 -14.59
CA ARG A 9 5.59 -12.74 -14.52
C ARG A 9 5.63 -11.90 -13.25
N MET A 10 4.54 -11.86 -12.48
CA MET A 10 4.39 -10.93 -11.37
C MET A 10 3.47 -11.49 -10.31
N PHE A 11 3.66 -11.02 -9.08
CA PHE A 11 2.67 -11.17 -8.02
C PHE A 11 2.38 -9.85 -7.34
N LEU A 12 1.20 -9.76 -6.76
CA LEU A 12 0.78 -8.69 -5.87
C LEU A 12 0.64 -9.28 -4.47
N ARG A 13 1.16 -8.55 -3.48
CA ARG A 13 0.97 -8.85 -2.06
C ARG A 13 0.59 -7.58 -1.31
N LEU A 14 0.08 -7.75 -0.10
CA LEU A 14 -0.13 -6.62 0.81
C LEU A 14 1.21 -5.90 1.08
N ILE A 15 1.15 -4.57 1.09
CA ILE A 15 2.28 -3.70 1.40
C ILE A 15 2.67 -3.84 2.87
N LYS A 16 3.97 -3.71 3.15
CA LYS A 16 4.56 -3.79 4.49
C LYS A 16 5.45 -2.60 4.76
N ASP A 17 5.81 -2.41 6.04
CA ASP A 17 6.72 -1.33 6.44
C ASP A 17 8.11 -1.44 5.77
N GLU A 18 8.57 -2.66 5.48
CA GLU A 18 9.84 -2.94 4.79
C GLU A 18 9.87 -2.41 3.34
N ASP A 19 8.72 -2.11 2.74
CA ASP A 19 8.62 -1.61 1.36
C ASP A 19 8.84 -0.09 1.25
N LEU A 20 9.01 0.61 2.38
CA LEU A 20 9.05 2.06 2.43
C LEU A 20 10.04 2.67 1.44
N ASP A 21 11.28 2.20 1.44
CA ASP A 21 12.33 2.86 0.65
C ASP A 21 12.11 2.65 -0.85
N LEU A 22 11.62 1.49 -1.26
CA LEU A 22 11.27 1.21 -2.66
C LEU A 22 10.11 2.09 -3.14
N VAL A 23 9.07 2.23 -2.32
CA VAL A 23 7.90 3.06 -2.66
C VAL A 23 8.25 4.55 -2.62
N ALA A 24 9.10 4.98 -1.68
CA ALA A 24 9.55 6.36 -1.58
C ALA A 24 10.36 6.76 -2.81
N GLN A 25 11.22 5.86 -3.31
CA GLN A 25 11.96 6.09 -4.55
C GLN A 25 11.00 6.33 -5.73
N LEU A 26 10.00 5.46 -5.91
CA LEU A 26 9.00 5.62 -6.98
C LEU A 26 8.16 6.90 -6.81
N ASN A 27 7.80 7.24 -5.59
CA ASN A 27 7.00 8.43 -5.30
C ASN A 27 7.77 9.75 -5.47
N ALA A 28 9.09 9.73 -5.39
CA ALA A 28 9.92 10.89 -5.69
C ALA A 28 9.98 11.18 -7.20
N GLU A 29 9.65 10.20 -8.05
CA GLU A 29 9.71 10.37 -9.50
C GLU A 29 8.53 11.18 -10.03
N ARG A 30 8.85 12.32 -10.67
CA ARG A 30 7.85 13.20 -11.28
C ARG A 30 7.02 12.49 -12.35
N GLU A 31 7.64 11.63 -13.16
CA GLU A 31 6.92 10.91 -14.22
C GLU A 31 5.91 9.90 -13.67
N VAL A 32 6.21 9.29 -12.52
CA VAL A 32 5.28 8.42 -11.80
C VAL A 32 4.13 9.24 -11.21
N ARG A 33 4.44 10.39 -10.62
CA ARG A 33 3.48 11.17 -9.83
C ARG A 33 2.78 12.32 -10.56
N LYS A 34 3.06 12.54 -11.85
CA LYS A 34 2.45 13.63 -12.65
C LYS A 34 0.92 13.61 -12.72
N PHE A 35 0.31 12.45 -12.49
CA PHE A 35 -1.15 12.28 -12.50
C PHE A 35 -1.78 12.32 -11.10
N PHE A 36 -0.97 12.49 -10.05
CA PHE A 36 -1.45 12.52 -8.67
C PHE A 36 -1.58 13.99 -8.21
N PRO A 37 -2.72 14.37 -7.58
CA PRO A 37 -3.01 15.75 -7.22
C PRO A 37 -1.99 16.35 -6.25
N ASP A 38 -1.42 15.52 -5.37
CA ASP A 38 -0.46 15.94 -4.35
C ASP A 38 0.98 16.06 -4.87
N GLY A 39 1.21 15.79 -6.17
CA GLY A 39 2.56 15.80 -6.77
C GLY A 39 3.47 14.69 -6.23
N THR A 40 4.78 14.88 -6.38
CA THR A 40 5.82 13.98 -5.83
C THR A 40 5.77 13.95 -4.31
N GLN A 41 6.10 12.81 -3.70
CA GLN A 41 6.16 12.70 -2.24
C GLN A 41 7.57 12.42 -1.76
N ASP A 42 7.91 13.00 -0.61
CA ASP A 42 9.12 12.61 0.12
C ASP A 42 8.92 11.29 0.87
N ARG A 43 10.00 10.84 1.52
CA ARG A 43 10.03 9.59 2.27
C ARG A 43 9.09 9.58 3.48
N GLU A 44 8.99 10.67 4.23
CA GLU A 44 8.13 10.73 5.41
C GLU A 44 6.65 10.79 5.02
N GLN A 45 6.30 11.55 3.98
CA GLN A 45 4.97 11.54 3.38
C GLN A 45 4.59 10.13 2.89
N THR A 46 5.51 9.45 2.21
CA THR A 46 5.31 8.06 1.76
C THR A 46 5.09 7.12 2.95
N LYS A 47 5.86 7.25 4.02
CA LYS A 47 5.71 6.46 5.26
C LYS A 47 4.35 6.66 5.90
N GLN A 48 3.85 7.89 5.98
CA GLN A 48 2.50 8.15 6.49
C GLN A 48 1.44 7.47 5.61
N ARG A 49 1.61 7.51 4.29
CA ARG A 49 0.69 6.88 3.35
C ARG A 49 0.68 5.35 3.48
N ILE A 50 1.84 4.72 3.61
CA ILE A 50 1.95 3.26 3.84
C ILE A 50 1.22 2.86 5.12
N LYS A 51 1.42 3.61 6.22
CA LYS A 51 0.72 3.35 7.49
C LYS A 51 -0.80 3.45 7.34
N GLN A 52 -1.29 4.46 6.63
CA GLN A 52 -2.73 4.59 6.35
C GLN A 52 -3.26 3.36 5.60
N ILE A 53 -2.57 2.91 4.55
CA ILE A 53 -2.97 1.74 3.76
C ILE A 53 -2.98 0.48 4.61
N ILE A 54 -1.92 0.22 5.39
CA ILE A 54 -1.84 -0.94 6.28
C ILE A 54 -2.98 -0.92 7.30
N ASN A 55 -3.30 0.24 7.88
CA ASN A 55 -4.40 0.37 8.83
C ASN A 55 -5.76 0.11 8.18
N LEU A 56 -5.98 0.60 6.95
CA LEU A 56 -7.22 0.34 6.20
C LEU A 56 -7.40 -1.16 5.91
N ILE A 57 -6.33 -1.86 5.56
CA ILE A 57 -6.36 -3.32 5.34
C ILE A 57 -6.77 -4.03 6.62
N LYS A 58 -6.15 -3.69 7.76
CA LYS A 58 -6.48 -4.30 9.07
C LYS A 58 -7.93 -4.07 9.47
N ILE A 59 -8.45 -2.86 9.26
CA ILE A 59 -9.85 -2.53 9.54
C ILE A 59 -10.78 -3.37 8.68
N LYS A 60 -10.47 -3.51 7.38
CA LYS A 60 -11.26 -4.34 6.47
C LYS A 60 -11.30 -5.80 6.96
N ASP A 61 -10.15 -6.37 7.30
CA ASP A 61 -10.06 -7.76 7.78
C ASP A 61 -10.92 -7.97 9.05
N TYR A 62 -10.92 -6.99 9.95
CA TYR A 62 -11.75 -7.03 11.15
C TYR A 62 -13.26 -6.96 10.84
N LEU A 63 -13.66 -6.08 9.91
CA LEU A 63 -15.05 -5.98 9.48
C LEU A 63 -15.53 -7.25 8.79
N ASP A 64 -14.73 -7.81 7.87
CA ASP A 64 -15.03 -9.08 7.20
C ASP A 64 -15.23 -10.21 8.23
N LEU A 65 -14.40 -10.27 9.27
CA LEU A 65 -14.57 -11.23 10.36
C LEU A 65 -15.88 -11.02 11.12
N LEU A 66 -16.20 -9.78 11.52
CA LEU A 66 -17.44 -9.46 12.23
C LEU A 66 -18.69 -9.83 11.43
N TYR A 67 -18.71 -9.54 10.13
CA TYR A 67 -19.85 -9.87 9.26
C TYR A 67 -19.90 -11.36 8.88
N SER A 68 -18.84 -12.12 9.07
CA SER A 68 -18.83 -13.57 8.82
C SER A 68 -19.42 -14.41 9.98
N ILE A 69 -19.59 -13.79 11.15
CA ILE A 69 -20.12 -14.42 12.38
C ILE A 69 -21.54 -13.93 12.74
N SER A 70 -22.13 -13.06 11.93
CA SER A 70 -23.53 -12.60 12.03
C SER A 70 -24.41 -13.28 10.99
#